data_AF-A0A914Q5B3-F1
#
_entry.id   AF-A0A914Q5B3-F1
#
_cell.length_a   1.000
_cell.length_b   1.000
_cell.length_c   1.000
_cell.angle_alpha   90.00
_cell.angle_beta   90.00
_cell.angle_gamma   90.00
#
_symmetry.space_group_name_H-M   'P 1'
#
loop_
_entity.id
_entity.type
_entity.pdbx_description
1 polymer ?
#
loop_
_entity_poly.entity_id
_entity_poly.type
_entity_poly.pdbx_seq_one_letter_code
_entity_poly.pdbx_strand_id
1 'polypeptide(L)'
;MRILSICTVVKFVVRRRHFNYYPSLFVKDAKYYKSRNPPDLTQCASKLWMGTNISLKMFLAANYGVETFSHAANRLLNRCVTHAGGPLGGRLVRAYEYAEQFHMFTHDHFCFNPFEEFDERMETVIFYINNIHRVDNTEVRKLIQQRYPQILDIKGKKSPEIRVIEYDPEIKKKIGGVEFTFTKALMKPFQKEG
;
A
#
# COMPACT_ATOMS: atom_id res chain seq x y z
N MET A 1 14.62 47.13 -19.07
CA MET A 1 13.50 46.78 -18.17
C MET A 1 12.36 46.22 -18.99
N ARG A 2 12.11 44.90 -18.89
CA ARG A 2 10.81 44.19 -18.97
C ARG A 2 11.10 42.70 -19.16
N ILE A 3 11.16 42.00 -18.03
CA ILE A 3 11.10 40.54 -17.96
C ILE A 3 9.62 40.20 -18.14
N LEU A 4 9.25 39.59 -19.26
CA LEU A 4 7.95 38.96 -19.41
C LEU A 4 8.06 37.54 -18.88
N SER A 5 7.66 37.39 -17.62
CA SER A 5 7.39 36.12 -16.97
C SER A 5 6.22 35.44 -17.67
N ILE A 6 6.49 34.35 -18.38
CA ILE A 6 5.46 33.38 -18.76
C ILE A 6 5.56 32.25 -17.73
N CYS A 7 4.84 32.41 -16.62
CA CYS A 7 4.54 31.31 -15.73
C CYS A 7 3.57 30.36 -16.43
N THR A 8 4.10 29.43 -17.21
CA THR A 8 3.35 28.23 -17.59
C THR A 8 3.20 27.38 -16.34
N VAL A 9 2.10 27.57 -15.61
CA VAL A 9 1.68 26.64 -14.55
C VAL A 9 1.33 25.33 -15.26
N VAL A 10 2.31 24.44 -15.39
CA VAL A 10 2.07 23.05 -15.74
C VAL A 10 1.34 22.44 -14.55
N LYS A 11 0.01 22.47 -14.58
CA LYS A 11 -0.84 21.65 -13.71
C LYS A 11 -0.49 20.19 -14.01
N PHE A 12 0.44 19.63 -13.24
CA PHE A 12 0.59 18.19 -13.16
C PHE A 12 -0.66 17.63 -12.49
N VAL A 13 -1.66 17.30 -13.30
CA VAL A 13 -2.74 16.41 -12.90
C VAL A 13 -2.10 15.04 -12.72
N VAL A 14 -1.52 14.80 -11.54
CA VAL A 14 -1.21 13.45 -11.10
C VAL A 14 -2.57 12.76 -11.07
N ARG A 15 -2.83 11.86 -12.05
CA ARG A 15 -3.99 10.98 -12.06
C ARG A 15 -3.87 10.04 -10.84
N ARG A 16 -4.17 10.56 -9.64
CA ARG A 16 -4.18 9.85 -8.37
C ARG A 16 -5.40 8.93 -8.35
N ARG A 17 -5.24 7.68 -8.80
CA ARG A 17 -6.31 6.67 -8.65
C ARG A 17 -6.13 5.75 -7.45
N HIS A 18 -4.95 5.67 -6.82
CA HIS A 18 -4.68 4.60 -5.82
C HIS A 18 -4.38 5.07 -4.39
N PHE A 19 -4.27 6.37 -4.11
CA PHE A 19 -3.91 6.88 -2.77
C PHE A 19 -5.07 7.52 -1.99
N ASN A 20 -6.32 7.28 -2.39
CA ASN A 20 -7.51 7.76 -1.66
C ASN A 20 -8.05 6.76 -0.63
N TYR A 21 -7.36 5.63 -0.41
CA TYR A 21 -7.82 4.59 0.50
C TYR A 21 -6.92 4.53 1.73
N TYR A 22 -7.51 4.72 2.91
CA TYR A 22 -6.83 4.55 4.20
C TYR A 22 -6.80 3.07 4.57
N PRO A 23 -5.63 2.50 4.92
CA PRO A 23 -5.53 1.09 5.31
C PRO A 23 -6.49 0.68 6.44
N SER A 24 -6.77 1.60 7.38
CA SER A 24 -7.72 1.39 8.48
C SER A 24 -9.16 1.15 8.01
N LEU A 25 -9.57 1.70 6.86
CA LEU A 25 -10.90 1.46 6.30
C LEU A 25 -11.06 0.01 5.83
N PHE A 26 -10.01 -0.58 5.26
CA PHE A 26 -10.03 -2.00 4.90
C PHE A 26 -10.17 -2.91 6.12
N VAL A 27 -9.52 -2.58 7.23
CA VAL A 27 -9.68 -3.33 8.49
C VAL A 27 -11.11 -3.21 9.01
N LYS A 28 -11.69 -2.00 8.96
CA LYS A 28 -13.09 -1.77 9.35
C LYS A 28 -14.05 -2.60 8.49
N ASP A 29 -13.88 -2.57 7.17
CA ASP A 29 -14.72 -3.33 6.24
C ASP A 29 -14.55 -4.85 6.43
N ALA A 30 -13.31 -5.33 6.63
CA ALA A 30 -13.05 -6.74 6.91
C ALA A 30 -13.80 -7.22 8.17
N LYS A 31 -13.71 -6.45 9.26
CA LYS A 31 -14.45 -6.73 10.50
C LYS A 31 -15.95 -6.71 10.29
N TYR A 32 -16.46 -5.77 9.50
CA TYR A 32 -17.88 -5.71 9.12
C TYR A 32 -18.32 -7.02 8.44
N TYR A 33 -17.62 -7.46 7.38
CA TYR A 33 -17.97 -8.70 6.67
C TYR A 33 -17.86 -9.96 7.53
N LYS A 34 -16.86 -10.03 8.44
CA LYS A 34 -16.72 -11.13 9.40
C LYS A 34 -17.87 -11.19 10.41
N SER A 35 -18.44 -10.04 10.78
CA SER A 35 -19.52 -9.94 11.76
C SER A 35 -20.93 -10.20 11.21
N ARG A 36 -21.08 -10.38 9.89
CA ARG A 36 -22.37 -10.69 9.26
C ARG A 36 -22.88 -12.08 9.67
N ASN A 37 -24.17 -12.32 9.49
CA ASN A 37 -24.79 -13.63 9.71
C ASN A 37 -25.52 -14.12 8.43
N PRO A 38 -25.00 -15.14 7.71
CA PRO A 38 -23.70 -15.79 7.95
C PRO A 38 -22.51 -14.86 7.63
N PRO A 39 -21.31 -15.11 8.19
CA PRO A 39 -20.10 -14.35 7.88
C PRO A 39 -19.73 -14.43 6.39
N ASP A 40 -19.30 -13.31 5.82
CA ASP A 40 -18.79 -13.26 4.45
C ASP A 40 -17.26 -13.29 4.47
N LEU A 41 -16.70 -14.50 4.58
CA LEU A 41 -15.26 -14.71 4.70
C LEU A 41 -14.51 -14.30 3.43
N THR A 42 -15.12 -14.44 2.26
CA THR A 42 -14.53 -14.05 0.97
C THR A 42 -14.34 -12.55 0.89
N GLN A 43 -15.37 -11.76 1.23
CA GLN A 43 -15.21 -10.30 1.29
C GLN A 43 -14.24 -9.88 2.40
N CYS A 44 -14.29 -10.53 3.57
CA CYS A 44 -13.33 -10.26 4.64
C CYS A 44 -11.87 -10.45 4.18
N ALA A 45 -11.57 -11.62 3.59
CA ALA A 45 -10.25 -11.94 3.04
C ALA A 45 -9.80 -10.94 1.96
N SER A 46 -10.72 -10.56 1.05
CA SER A 46 -10.45 -9.56 0.02
C SER A 46 -10.02 -8.22 0.62
N LYS A 47 -10.74 -7.73 1.64
CA LYS A 47 -10.39 -6.46 2.31
C LYS A 47 -9.05 -6.53 3.05
N LEU A 48 -8.76 -7.63 3.73
CA LEU A 48 -7.48 -7.84 4.42
C LEU A 48 -6.29 -7.87 3.44
N TRP A 49 -6.45 -8.54 2.30
CA TRP A 49 -5.45 -8.54 1.23
C TRP A 49 -5.24 -7.15 0.63
N MET A 50 -6.33 -6.44 0.27
CA MET A 50 -6.25 -5.09 -0.28
C MET A 50 -5.61 -4.12 0.72
N GLY A 51 -6.02 -4.17 1.99
CA GLY A 51 -5.47 -3.34 3.07
C GLY A 51 -3.97 -3.53 3.23
N THR A 52 -3.49 -4.77 3.18
CA THR A 52 -2.05 -5.10 3.23
C THR A 52 -1.29 -4.48 2.06
N ASN A 53 -1.76 -4.65 0.82
CA ASN A 53 -1.09 -4.09 -0.35
C ASN A 53 -1.09 -2.56 -0.36
N ILE A 54 -2.21 -1.94 0.01
CA ILE A 54 -2.29 -0.48 0.08
C ILE A 54 -1.36 0.05 1.17
N SER A 55 -1.26 -0.63 2.32
CA SER A 55 -0.32 -0.27 3.40
C SER A 55 1.13 -0.27 2.90
N LEU A 56 1.54 -1.33 2.20
CA LEU A 56 2.87 -1.42 1.62
C LEU A 56 3.12 -0.32 0.58
N LYS A 57 2.18 -0.10 -0.34
CA LYS A 57 2.31 0.92 -1.38
C LYS A 57 2.42 2.33 -0.80
N MET A 58 1.61 2.64 0.21
CA MET A 58 1.68 3.92 0.92
C MET A 58 3.02 4.08 1.65
N PHE A 59 3.48 3.05 2.35
CA PHE A 59 4.78 3.06 3.01
C PHE A 59 5.92 3.32 2.02
N LEU A 60 5.92 2.63 0.88
CA LEU A 60 6.95 2.78 -0.15
C LEU A 60 6.93 4.16 -0.81
N ALA A 61 5.74 4.66 -1.14
CA ALA A 61 5.57 5.97 -1.77
C ALA A 61 6.00 7.10 -0.83
N ALA A 62 5.59 7.06 0.44
CA ALA A 62 5.88 8.12 1.40
C ALA A 62 7.37 8.21 1.77
N ASN A 63 8.05 7.07 1.92
CA ASN A 63 9.42 7.04 2.44
C ASN A 63 10.50 7.00 1.34
N TYR A 64 10.17 6.46 0.16
CA TYR A 64 11.16 6.23 -0.91
C TYR A 64 10.72 6.80 -2.26
N GLY A 65 9.51 7.33 -2.38
CA GLY A 65 8.99 7.78 -3.67
C GLY A 65 8.74 6.62 -4.63
N VAL A 66 8.47 5.41 -4.15
CA VAL A 66 8.33 4.22 -5.00
C VAL A 66 6.86 3.80 -5.09
N GLU A 67 6.35 3.65 -6.31
CA GLU A 67 5.03 3.09 -6.61
C GLU A 67 5.18 1.76 -7.34
N THR A 68 4.44 0.74 -6.90
CA THR A 68 4.45 -0.61 -7.45
C THR A 68 3.12 -0.98 -8.12
N PHE A 69 3.22 -1.72 -9.22
CA PHE A 69 2.06 -2.12 -10.04
C PHE A 69 1.85 -3.63 -10.13
N SER A 70 2.88 -4.44 -9.84
CA SER A 70 2.79 -5.91 -9.87
C SER A 70 2.83 -6.54 -8.48
N HIS A 71 2.23 -7.73 -8.34
CA HIS A 71 2.36 -8.53 -7.12
C HIS A 71 3.82 -8.96 -6.87
N ALA A 72 4.57 -9.23 -7.94
CA ALA A 72 5.99 -9.58 -7.85
C ALA A 72 6.82 -8.45 -7.23
N ALA A 73 6.62 -7.20 -7.69
CA ALA A 73 7.28 -6.02 -7.12
C ALA A 73 6.90 -5.82 -5.64
N ASN A 74 5.62 -6.00 -5.30
CA ASN A 74 5.17 -5.94 -3.90
C ASN A 74 5.89 -6.98 -3.03
N ARG A 75 5.98 -8.24 -3.47
CA ARG A 75 6.70 -9.29 -2.72
C ARG A 75 8.18 -8.92 -2.51
N LEU A 76 8.87 -8.50 -3.56
CA LEU A 76 10.29 -8.16 -3.50
C LEU A 76 10.56 -7.04 -2.50
N LEU A 77 9.81 -5.94 -2.61
CA LEU A 77 9.98 -4.79 -1.72
C LEU A 77 9.49 -5.10 -0.31
N ASN A 78 8.41 -5.88 -0.16
CA ASN A 78 7.95 -6.32 1.15
C ASN A 78 9.05 -7.11 1.89
N ARG A 79 9.82 -7.96 1.22
CA ARG A 79 10.96 -8.67 1.86
C ARG A 79 12.00 -7.71 2.43
N CYS A 80 12.25 -6.58 1.77
CA CYS A 80 13.13 -5.54 2.35
C CYS A 80 12.48 -4.90 3.58
N VAL A 81 11.19 -4.57 3.50
CA VAL A 81 10.44 -3.96 4.61
C VAL A 81 10.38 -4.87 5.84
N THR A 82 10.00 -6.13 5.66
CA THR A 82 9.84 -7.06 6.78
C THR A 82 11.18 -7.46 7.40
N HIS A 83 12.24 -7.57 6.60
CA HIS A 83 13.59 -7.85 7.12
C HIS A 83 14.13 -6.69 7.98
N ALA A 84 13.82 -5.45 7.62
CA ALA A 84 14.13 -4.26 8.42
C ALA A 84 13.20 -4.09 9.65
N GLY A 85 12.21 -4.97 9.84
CA GLY A 85 11.22 -4.85 10.91
C GLY A 85 11.74 -5.17 12.31
N GLY A 86 13.02 -5.55 12.45
CA GLY A 86 13.65 -5.88 13.73
C GLY A 86 12.81 -6.92 14.50
N PRO A 87 12.42 -6.66 15.77
CA PRO A 87 11.56 -7.55 16.55
C PRO A 87 10.19 -7.85 15.92
N LEU A 88 9.65 -6.95 15.08
CA LEU A 88 8.36 -7.14 14.41
C LEU A 88 8.50 -7.98 13.13
N GLY A 89 9.71 -8.10 12.59
CA GLY A 89 9.98 -8.61 11.24
C GLY A 89 9.37 -9.98 10.99
N GLY A 90 9.58 -10.94 11.91
CA GLY A 90 9.02 -12.29 11.78
C GLY A 90 7.48 -12.32 11.72
N ARG A 91 6.81 -11.47 12.50
CA ARG A 91 5.34 -11.37 12.46
C ARG A 91 4.85 -10.66 11.20
N LEU A 92 5.59 -9.65 10.72
CA LEU A 92 5.28 -8.96 9.47
C LEU A 92 5.44 -9.88 8.25
N VAL A 93 6.44 -10.77 8.24
CA VAL A 93 6.59 -11.81 7.21
C VAL A 93 5.36 -12.69 7.16
N ARG A 94 5.01 -13.32 8.30
CA ARG A 94 3.84 -14.22 8.40
C ARG A 94 2.55 -13.52 8.00
N ALA A 95 2.36 -12.28 8.43
CA ALA A 95 1.18 -11.51 8.08
C ALA A 95 1.05 -11.26 6.58
N TYR A 96 2.15 -10.99 5.88
CA TYR A 96 2.09 -10.82 4.44
C TYR A 96 1.79 -12.15 3.72
N GLU A 97 2.37 -13.27 4.19
CA GLU A 97 2.07 -14.61 3.68
C GLU A 97 0.58 -14.96 3.85
N TYR A 98 0.00 -14.68 5.03
CA TYR A 98 -1.43 -14.86 5.27
C TYR A 98 -2.29 -13.95 4.40
N ALA A 99 -1.85 -12.73 4.11
CA ALA A 99 -2.56 -11.86 3.18
C ALA A 99 -2.55 -12.43 1.75
N GLU A 100 -1.46 -13.05 1.30
CA GLU A 100 -1.41 -13.75 0.01
C GLU A 100 -2.31 -14.99 0.00
N GLN A 101 -2.38 -15.72 1.11
CA GLN A 101 -3.29 -16.85 1.27
C GLN A 101 -4.76 -16.40 1.28
N PHE A 102 -5.09 -15.25 1.88
CA PHE A 102 -6.40 -14.63 1.73
C PHE A 102 -6.70 -14.24 0.28
N HIS A 103 -5.73 -13.72 -0.47
CA HIS A 103 -5.93 -13.47 -1.90
C HIS A 103 -6.26 -14.74 -2.67
N MET A 104 -5.52 -15.83 -2.43
CA MET A 104 -5.80 -17.14 -3.05
C MET A 104 -7.20 -17.65 -2.67
N PHE A 105 -7.56 -17.53 -1.39
CA PHE A 105 -8.90 -17.90 -0.90
C PHE A 105 -10.02 -17.13 -1.62
N THR A 106 -9.83 -15.86 -2.01
CA THR A 106 -10.84 -15.13 -2.79
C THR A 106 -11.08 -15.65 -4.20
N HIS A 107 -10.22 -16.53 -4.69
CA HIS A 107 -10.33 -17.22 -5.99
C HIS A 107 -10.53 -18.73 -5.81
N ASP A 108 -11.17 -19.14 -4.70
CA ASP A 108 -11.48 -20.54 -4.37
C ASP A 108 -10.25 -21.47 -4.25
N HIS A 109 -9.08 -20.89 -3.96
CA HIS A 109 -7.86 -21.66 -3.66
C HIS A 109 -7.64 -21.76 -2.15
N PHE A 110 -8.03 -22.90 -1.58
CA PHE A 110 -7.92 -23.19 -0.16
C PHE A 110 -6.52 -23.69 0.20
N CYS A 111 -5.70 -22.80 0.73
CA CYS A 111 -4.35 -23.07 1.23
C CYS A 111 -4.27 -23.08 2.77
N PHE A 112 -5.43 -23.08 3.42
CA PHE A 112 -5.63 -23.15 4.86
C PHE A 112 -7.06 -23.57 5.21
N ASN A 113 -7.28 -23.99 6.45
CA ASN A 113 -8.60 -24.31 6.96
C ASN A 113 -9.31 -23.02 7.46
N PRO A 114 -10.34 -22.51 6.77
CA PRO A 114 -11.02 -21.28 7.14
C PRO A 114 -11.85 -21.39 8.43
N PHE A 115 -12.12 -22.60 8.93
CA PHE A 115 -12.88 -22.79 10.18
C PHE A 115 -11.99 -22.74 11.42
N GLU A 116 -10.72 -23.09 11.29
CA GLU A 116 -9.78 -23.18 12.42
C GLU A 116 -8.81 -22.00 12.45
N GLU A 117 -8.35 -21.54 11.29
CA GLU A 117 -7.19 -20.65 11.21
C GLU A 117 -7.56 -19.20 10.86
N PHE A 118 -8.79 -18.92 10.42
CA PHE A 118 -9.15 -17.62 9.83
C PHE A 118 -8.98 -16.46 10.80
N ASP A 119 -9.38 -16.61 12.06
CA ASP A 119 -9.34 -15.53 13.05
C ASP A 119 -7.90 -15.16 13.45
N GLU A 120 -7.04 -16.15 13.68
CA GLU A 120 -5.62 -15.92 13.95
C GLU A 120 -4.92 -15.23 12.77
N ARG A 121 -5.19 -15.71 11.56
CA ARG A 121 -4.64 -15.14 10.32
C ARG A 121 -5.13 -13.72 10.11
N MET A 122 -6.42 -13.45 10.34
CA MET A 122 -7.01 -12.12 10.27
C MET A 122 -6.32 -11.15 11.23
N GLU A 123 -6.16 -11.51 12.51
CA GLU A 123 -5.49 -10.65 13.49
C GLU A 123 -4.02 -10.42 13.15
N THR A 124 -3.35 -11.42 12.58
CA THR A 124 -1.97 -11.28 12.11
C THR A 124 -1.86 -10.36 10.89
N VAL A 125 -2.80 -10.40 9.96
CA VAL A 125 -2.86 -9.45 8.82
C VAL A 125 -3.18 -8.03 9.29
N ILE A 126 -4.12 -7.88 10.23
CA ILE A 126 -4.44 -6.58 10.85
C ILE A 126 -3.20 -6.00 11.55
N PHE A 127 -2.40 -6.85 12.22
CA PHE A 127 -1.14 -6.42 12.82
C PHE A 127 -0.21 -5.80 11.77
N TYR A 128 -0.06 -6.40 10.58
CA TYR A 128 0.77 -5.82 9.52
C TYR A 128 0.28 -4.43 9.09
N ILE A 129 -1.02 -4.32 8.78
CA ILE A 129 -1.65 -3.06 8.35
C ILE A 129 -1.37 -1.95 9.38
N ASN A 130 -1.44 -2.30 10.66
CA ASN A 130 -1.27 -1.34 11.76
C ASN A 130 0.20 -1.09 12.15
N ASN A 131 1.17 -1.90 11.73
CA ASN A 131 2.55 -1.82 12.25
C ASN A 131 3.63 -1.65 11.19
N ILE A 132 3.33 -1.78 9.89
CA ILE A 132 4.34 -1.62 8.84
C ILE A 132 5.06 -0.26 8.90
N HIS A 133 4.39 0.80 9.35
CA HIS A 133 4.97 2.14 9.47
C HIS A 133 6.03 2.27 10.58
N ARG A 134 6.18 1.26 11.45
CA ARG A 134 7.13 1.24 12.57
C ARG A 134 8.48 0.62 12.20
N VAL A 135 8.62 0.13 10.97
CA VAL A 135 9.85 -0.46 10.44
C VAL A 135 10.94 0.63 10.32
N ASP A 136 12.20 0.25 10.54
CA ASP A 136 13.34 1.16 10.37
C ASP A 136 13.55 1.52 8.89
N ASN A 137 13.18 2.75 8.54
CA ASN A 137 13.30 3.25 7.18
C ASN A 137 14.76 3.32 6.67
N THR A 138 15.72 3.48 7.56
CA THR A 138 17.15 3.54 7.22
C THR A 138 17.62 2.16 6.76
N GLU A 139 17.26 1.12 7.51
CA GLU A 139 17.63 -0.25 7.15
C GLU A 139 16.87 -0.71 5.89
N VAL A 140 15.60 -0.33 5.73
CA VAL A 140 14.86 -0.60 4.46
C VAL A 140 15.58 0.04 3.28
N ARG A 141 15.98 1.32 3.38
CA ARG A 141 16.70 2.01 2.30
C ARG A 141 17.99 1.27 1.93
N LYS A 142 18.78 0.89 2.94
CA LYS A 142 20.02 0.13 2.76
C LYS A 142 19.75 -1.21 2.07
N LEU A 143 18.73 -1.96 2.49
CA LEU A 143 18.37 -3.24 1.87
C LEU A 143 17.91 -3.07 0.42
N ILE A 144 17.11 -2.05 0.12
CA ILE A 144 16.72 -1.75 -1.27
C ILE A 144 17.95 -1.37 -2.08
N GLN A 145 18.84 -0.53 -1.56
CA GLN A 145 20.06 -0.12 -2.27
C GLN A 145 21.01 -1.29 -2.53
N GLN A 146 21.13 -2.23 -1.59
CA GLN A 146 21.98 -3.41 -1.73
C GLN A 146 21.43 -4.43 -2.73
N ARG A 147 20.12 -4.70 -2.67
CA ARG A 147 19.49 -5.79 -3.45
C ARG A 147 18.94 -5.31 -4.79
N TYR A 148 18.48 -4.07 -4.83
CA TYR A 148 17.80 -3.45 -5.96
C TYR A 148 18.24 -1.99 -6.13
N PRO A 149 19.55 -1.70 -6.28
CA PRO A 149 20.07 -0.34 -6.40
C PRO A 149 19.35 0.46 -7.50
N GLN A 150 19.00 -0.24 -8.59
CA GLN A 150 18.25 0.31 -9.70
C GLN A 150 16.85 0.80 -9.34
N ILE A 151 16.31 0.60 -8.14
CA ILE A 151 15.01 1.16 -7.73
C ILE A 151 15.18 2.57 -7.14
N LEU A 152 16.30 2.83 -6.47
CA LEU A 152 16.59 4.12 -5.83
C LEU A 152 17.43 5.04 -6.72
N ASP A 153 18.17 4.47 -7.66
CA ASP A 153 19.09 5.21 -8.54
C ASP A 153 18.45 5.67 -9.87
N ILE A 154 17.13 5.60 -9.96
CA ILE A 154 16.42 6.01 -11.18
C ILE A 154 16.17 7.51 -11.18
N LYS A 155 17.06 8.26 -11.82
CA LYS A 155 16.64 9.41 -12.62
C LYS A 155 16.18 8.90 -14.00
N GLY A 156 14.85 8.82 -14.21
CA GLY A 156 14.26 8.74 -15.56
C GLY A 156 14.08 7.38 -16.27
N LYS A 157 14.44 6.22 -15.71
CA LYS A 157 14.12 4.89 -16.32
C LYS A 157 12.79 4.30 -15.84
N LYS A 158 11.85 4.09 -16.76
CA LYS A 158 10.56 3.44 -16.47
C LYS A 158 10.75 1.91 -16.40
N SER A 159 10.57 1.30 -15.22
CA SER A 159 10.26 -0.13 -15.14
C SER A 159 8.76 -0.32 -15.36
N PRO A 160 8.30 -1.35 -16.10
CA PRO A 160 6.87 -1.60 -16.27
C PRO A 160 6.15 -1.91 -14.95
N GLU A 161 6.88 -2.39 -13.94
CA GLU A 161 6.31 -2.83 -12.66
C GLU A 161 6.50 -1.85 -11.51
N ILE A 162 7.43 -0.90 -11.64
CA ILE A 162 7.83 0.05 -10.59
C ILE A 162 8.02 1.44 -11.22
N ARG A 163 7.44 2.46 -10.60
CA ARG A 163 7.70 3.87 -10.93
C ARG A 163 8.31 4.58 -9.73
N VAL A 164 9.36 5.34 -9.99
CA VAL A 164 9.87 6.32 -9.04
C VAL A 164 9.13 7.63 -9.29
N ILE A 165 8.51 8.14 -8.22
CA ILE A 165 7.82 9.41 -8.18
C ILE A 165 8.80 10.43 -7.59
N GLU A 166 9.16 11.43 -8.39
CA GLU A 166 9.83 12.62 -7.88
C GLU A 166 8.79 13.44 -7.11
N TYR A 167 8.93 13.47 -5.78
CA TYR A 167 8.14 14.35 -4.93
C TYR A 167 8.82 15.71 -4.83
N ASP A 168 8.07 16.78 -5.10
CA ASP A 168 8.48 18.13 -4.77
C ASP A 168 8.80 18.22 -3.25
N PRO A 169 9.99 18.69 -2.85
CA PRO A 169 10.39 18.84 -1.45
C PRO A 169 9.37 19.60 -0.58
N GLU A 170 8.61 20.54 -1.15
CA GLU A 170 7.59 21.28 -0.40
C GLU A 170 6.37 20.41 -0.04
N ILE A 171 6.04 19.42 -0.87
CA ILE A 171 4.97 18.44 -0.59
C ILE A 171 5.39 17.49 0.53
N LYS A 172 6.68 17.13 0.59
CA LYS A 172 7.25 16.27 1.66
C LYS A 172 7.07 16.89 3.04
N LYS A 173 7.18 18.23 3.16
CA LYS A 173 6.98 18.98 4.40
C LYS A 173 5.52 18.96 4.90
N LYS A 174 4.54 18.88 3.99
CA LYS A 174 3.11 18.70 4.31
C LYS A 174 2.73 17.26 4.70
N ILE A 175 3.47 16.25 4.26
CA ILE A 175 3.22 14.85 4.62
C ILE A 175 3.82 14.51 6.00
N GLY A 176 4.90 15.20 6.41
CA GLY A 176 5.58 15.01 7.69
C GLY A 176 4.93 15.70 8.91
N GLY A 177 3.81 16.41 8.73
CA GLY A 177 3.03 17.03 9.79
C GLY A 177 1.55 17.00 9.38
N VAL A 178 0.80 16.02 9.88
CA VAL A 178 -0.52 15.67 9.36
C VAL A 178 -1.56 16.75 9.67
N GLU A 179 -1.99 17.48 8.64
CA GLU A 179 -3.37 17.93 8.50
C GLU A 179 -3.73 17.91 7.01
N PHE A 180 -4.43 16.86 6.57
CA PHE A 180 -4.93 16.81 5.21
C PHE A 180 -6.38 17.29 5.17
N THR A 181 -6.59 18.53 4.73
CA THR A 181 -7.91 18.98 4.30
C THR A 181 -8.20 18.35 2.93
N PHE A 182 -8.90 17.21 2.93
CA PHE A 182 -9.35 16.59 1.69
C PHE A 182 -10.78 17.04 1.38
N THR A 183 -10.91 17.94 0.41
CA THR A 183 -12.20 18.41 -0.09
C THR A 183 -12.99 17.23 -0.65
N LYS A 184 -14.24 17.08 -0.18
CA LYS A 184 -15.24 16.10 -0.63
C LYS A 184 -15.47 16.27 -2.13
N ALA A 185 -14.77 15.50 -2.97
CA ALA A 185 -15.03 15.47 -4.40
C ALA A 185 -16.24 14.56 -4.64
N LEU A 186 -17.35 15.18 -5.03
CA LEU A 186 -18.62 14.59 -5.40
C LEU A 186 -18.43 13.38 -6.34
N MET A 187 -18.85 12.20 -5.89
CA MET A 187 -19.10 11.08 -6.78
C MET A 187 -20.29 11.43 -7.67
N LYS A 188 -20.08 11.52 -8.99
CA LYS A 188 -21.20 11.33 -9.93
C LYS A 188 -21.40 9.82 -10.11
N PRO A 189 -22.64 9.31 -10.01
CA PRO A 189 -22.91 7.89 -10.19
C PRO A 189 -22.56 7.47 -11.62
N PHE A 190 -21.94 6.30 -11.73
CA PHE A 190 -21.69 5.60 -12.99
C PHE A 190 -23.04 5.33 -13.66
N GLN A 191 -23.35 6.00 -14.77
CA GLN A 191 -24.42 5.57 -15.66
C GLN A 191 -23.91 4.37 -16.45
N LYS A 192 -24.62 3.24 -16.35
CA LYS A 192 -24.48 2.14 -17.31
C LYS A 192 -25.04 2.63 -18.64
N GLU A 193 -24.21 2.69 -19.67
CA GLU A 193 -24.73 2.71 -21.04
C GLU A 193 -25.24 1.30 -21.35
N GLY A 194 -26.46 1.25 -21.91
CA GLY A 194 -27.19 0.02 -22.23
C GLY A 194 -26.87 -0.53 -23.61
#